data_AF-A0AAD9DAM9-F1
#
_entry.id   AF-A0AAD9DAM9-F1
#
_cell.length_a   1.000
_cell.length_b   1.000
_cell.length_c   1.000
_cell.angle_alpha   90.00
_cell.angle_beta   90.00
_cell.angle_gamma   90.00
#
_symmetry.space_group_name_H-M   'P 1'
#
loop_
_entity.id
_entity.type
_entity.pdbx_description
1 polymer ?
#
loop_
_entity_poly.entity_id
_entity_poly.type
_entity_poly.pdbx_seq_one_letter_code
_entity_poly.pdbx_strand_id
1 'polypeptide(L)'
;DEALFRQPERTHLGDCPICFLPLPLDPYKSTLQSCCSKVICKGCRRANKLRGVNKNLNHTCLMCRQPTPRSKKEVNVYSMKRVAANDSVAIQERGKKHYQERHYKDAFEYWTKAAELGNVDAIYLLSLLYRDGRGVEKNEGKEWYQLEEAAIAGHVGARFTLAHNEKTRCGRTDRAVKHLIIATNLGCDYSMRALQQCHENGEVDDDKFTAALHAHQAVVDAMNSPQREEQANFERSLEEWFCADK
;
A
#
# COMPACT_ATOMS: atom_id res chain seq x y z
N ASP A 1 -16.87 3.99 -17.04
CA ASP A 1 -17.11 2.65 -16.46
C ASP A 1 -16.18 1.54 -16.94
N GLU A 2 -15.97 1.33 -18.24
CA GLU A 2 -15.17 0.18 -18.72
C GLU A 2 -13.76 0.13 -18.12
N ALA A 3 -13.02 1.25 -18.10
CA ALA A 3 -11.69 1.33 -17.50
C ALA A 3 -11.71 1.09 -15.97
N LEU A 4 -12.74 1.59 -15.26
CA LEU A 4 -12.85 1.52 -13.80
C LEU A 4 -13.03 0.08 -13.29
N PHE A 5 -13.82 -0.71 -14.03
CA PHE A 5 -14.15 -2.09 -13.67
C PHE A 5 -13.31 -3.14 -14.40
N ARG A 6 -12.30 -2.72 -15.17
CA ARG A 6 -11.27 -3.63 -15.67
C ARG A 6 -10.41 -4.12 -14.49
N GLN A 7 -10.27 -5.44 -14.36
CA GLN A 7 -9.39 -6.06 -13.38
C GLN A 7 -7.92 -5.71 -13.72
N PRO A 8 -7.17 -5.03 -12.83
CA PRO A 8 -5.74 -4.85 -13.02
C PRO A 8 -4.99 -6.15 -12.72
N GLU A 9 -3.89 -6.40 -13.45
CA GLU A 9 -3.06 -7.61 -13.31
C GLU A 9 -2.38 -7.71 -11.93
N ARG A 10 -2.05 -6.56 -11.34
CA ARG A 10 -1.37 -6.45 -10.05
C ARG A 10 -1.78 -5.18 -9.33
N THR A 11 -1.40 -5.09 -8.06
CA THR A 11 -1.61 -3.89 -7.25
C THR A 11 -0.62 -2.79 -7.65
N HIS A 12 -0.95 -1.55 -7.35
CA HIS A 12 -0.03 -0.40 -7.50
C HIS A 12 1.29 -0.53 -6.72
N LEU A 13 1.35 -1.39 -5.69
CA LEU A 13 2.58 -1.65 -4.93
C LEU A 13 3.62 -2.39 -5.79
N GLY A 14 3.17 -3.22 -6.73
CA GLY A 14 4.03 -4.05 -7.56
C GLY A 14 4.75 -5.15 -6.77
N ASP A 15 5.89 -5.57 -7.30
CA ASP A 15 6.64 -6.71 -6.76
C ASP A 15 7.85 -6.26 -5.95
N CYS A 16 8.25 -7.10 -4.99
CA CYS A 16 9.49 -6.89 -4.26
C CYS A 16 10.67 -7.04 -5.24
N PRO A 17 11.54 -6.02 -5.40
CA PRO A 17 12.62 -6.08 -6.39
C PRO A 17 13.75 -7.06 -6.02
N ILE A 18 13.66 -7.73 -4.87
CA ILE A 18 14.64 -8.72 -4.41
C ILE A 18 14.16 -10.15 -4.65
N CYS A 19 12.90 -10.46 -4.33
CA CYS A 19 12.35 -11.81 -4.49
C CYS A 19 11.39 -11.94 -5.68
N PHE A 20 11.05 -10.83 -6.36
CA PHE A 20 10.12 -10.76 -7.50
C PHE A 20 8.71 -11.28 -7.22
N LEU A 21 8.36 -11.43 -5.93
CA LEU A 21 7.01 -11.78 -5.51
C LEU A 21 6.20 -10.50 -5.23
N PRO A 22 4.88 -10.51 -5.47
CA PRO A 22 4.01 -9.39 -5.15
C PRO A 22 4.23 -8.85 -3.74
N LEU A 23 4.25 -7.53 -3.59
CA LEU A 23 4.38 -6.92 -2.27
C LEU A 23 3.10 -7.15 -1.46
N PRO A 24 3.21 -7.50 -0.16
CA PRO A 24 2.05 -7.61 0.71
C PRO A 24 1.31 -6.27 0.80
N LEU A 25 -0.03 -6.32 0.79
CA LEU A 25 -0.88 -5.15 1.01
C LEU A 25 -0.76 -4.59 2.43
N ASP A 26 -0.39 -5.43 3.40
CA ASP A 26 -0.09 -5.00 4.76
C ASP A 26 1.17 -4.10 4.76
N PRO A 27 1.04 -2.80 5.07
CA PRO A 27 2.17 -1.86 5.06
C PRO A 27 3.24 -2.24 6.08
N TYR A 28 2.91 -3.01 7.13
CA TYR A 28 3.86 -3.47 8.12
C TYR A 28 4.68 -4.66 7.63
N LYS A 29 4.37 -5.30 6.51
CA LYS A 29 5.19 -6.40 5.95
C LYS A 29 6.21 -5.91 4.92
N SER A 30 6.24 -4.62 4.65
CA SER A 30 7.14 -3.98 3.68
C SER A 30 7.94 -2.84 4.32
N THR A 31 8.98 -2.38 3.63
CA THR A 31 9.87 -1.33 4.14
C THR A 31 10.51 -0.54 3.01
N LEU A 32 10.49 0.79 3.13
CA LEU A 32 11.11 1.70 2.19
C LEU A 32 12.60 1.85 2.47
N GLN A 33 13.41 1.72 1.41
CA GLN A 33 14.83 2.04 1.45
C GLN A 33 15.04 3.53 1.14
N SER A 34 15.35 4.34 2.16
CA SER A 34 15.49 5.81 2.01
C SER A 34 16.56 6.26 1.02
N CYS A 35 17.58 5.43 0.76
CA CYS A 35 18.67 5.71 -0.17
C CYS A 35 18.26 5.66 -1.65
N CYS A 36 17.25 4.86 -2.02
CA CYS A 36 16.85 4.65 -3.41
C CYS A 36 15.33 4.66 -3.63
N SER A 37 14.57 4.96 -2.58
CA SER A 37 13.11 4.96 -2.55
C SER A 37 12.45 3.67 -3.02
N LYS A 38 13.13 2.52 -2.89
CA LYS A 38 12.54 1.22 -3.24
C LYS A 38 11.89 0.58 -2.03
N VAL A 39 10.65 0.13 -2.20
CA VAL A 39 9.95 -0.69 -1.22
C VAL A 39 10.36 -2.14 -1.43
N ILE A 40 10.76 -2.81 -0.35
CA ILE A 40 11.08 -4.24 -0.34
C ILE A 40 10.29 -4.92 0.77
N CYS A 41 10.06 -6.23 0.66
CA CYS A 41 9.42 -6.96 1.77
C CYS A 41 10.38 -7.07 2.97
N LYS A 42 9.82 -7.09 4.19
CA LYS A 42 10.63 -7.20 5.41
C LYS A 42 11.42 -8.50 5.48
N GLY A 43 10.92 -9.59 4.89
CA GLY A 43 11.65 -10.86 4.77
C GLY A 43 12.98 -10.71 4.05
N CYS A 44 12.98 -10.11 2.84
CA CYS A 44 14.21 -9.80 2.11
C CYS A 44 15.14 -8.84 2.88
N ARG A 45 14.57 -7.84 3.56
CA ARG A 45 15.37 -6.93 4.42
C ARG A 45 16.05 -7.70 5.56
N ARG A 46 15.33 -8.60 6.25
CA ARG A 46 15.87 -9.42 7.34
C ARG A 46 16.97 -10.34 6.83
N ALA A 47 16.71 -11.07 5.74
CA ALA A 47 17.70 -11.94 5.11
C ALA A 47 18.99 -11.16 4.78
N ASN A 48 18.88 -9.94 4.26
CA ASN A 48 20.04 -9.07 4.03
C ASN A 48 20.79 -8.72 5.33
N LYS A 49 20.05 -8.36 6.39
CA LYS A 49 20.65 -8.04 7.69
C LYS A 49 21.42 -9.23 8.25
N LEU A 50 20.85 -10.43 8.22
CA LEU A 50 21.50 -11.66 8.69
C LEU A 50 22.76 -12.01 7.89
N ARG A 51 22.75 -11.81 6.56
CA ARG A 51 23.98 -11.96 5.74
C ARG A 51 25.10 -11.03 6.19
N GLY A 52 24.78 -9.79 6.57
CA GLY A 52 25.76 -8.83 7.08
C GLY A 52 26.41 -9.28 8.39
N VAL A 53 25.60 -9.77 9.33
CA VAL A 53 26.08 -10.29 10.62
C VAL A 53 26.96 -11.52 10.41
N ASN A 54 26.49 -12.51 9.64
CA ASN A 54 27.20 -13.78 9.48
C ASN A 54 28.52 -13.65 8.71
N LYS A 55 28.69 -12.60 7.89
CA LYS A 55 29.89 -12.37 7.08
C LYS A 55 30.74 -11.18 7.57
N ASN A 56 30.39 -10.58 8.71
CA ASN A 56 31.04 -9.38 9.24
C ASN A 56 31.14 -8.23 8.21
N LEU A 57 30.11 -8.11 7.35
CA LEU A 57 30.05 -7.11 6.27
C LEU A 57 29.28 -5.87 6.73
N ASN A 58 29.69 -4.71 6.22
CA ASN A 58 28.92 -3.48 6.37
C ASN A 58 27.52 -3.65 5.77
N HIS A 59 26.48 -3.36 6.57
CA HIS A 59 25.10 -3.38 6.09
C HIS A 59 24.92 -2.32 5.00
N THR A 60 24.62 -2.77 3.79
CA THR A 60 24.34 -1.92 2.63
C THR A 60 22.98 -2.25 2.03
N CYS A 61 22.40 -1.29 1.33
CA CYS A 61 21.17 -1.48 0.57
C CYS A 61 21.42 -2.46 -0.58
N LEU A 62 20.59 -3.50 -0.71
CA LEU A 62 20.70 -4.48 -1.80
C LEU A 62 20.50 -3.88 -3.19
N MET A 63 19.77 -2.76 -3.29
CA MET A 63 19.44 -2.15 -4.58
C MET A 63 20.53 -1.20 -5.08
N CYS A 64 21.06 -0.35 -4.19
CA CYS A 64 21.97 0.74 -4.59
C CYS A 64 23.34 0.70 -3.89
N ARG A 65 23.59 -0.32 -3.05
CA ARG A 65 24.83 -0.54 -2.29
C ARG A 65 25.24 0.60 -1.35
N GLN A 66 24.40 1.62 -1.17
CA GLN A 66 24.62 2.67 -0.18
C GLN A 66 24.66 2.07 1.23
N PRO A 67 25.54 2.56 2.13
CA PRO A 67 25.54 2.17 3.53
C PRO A 67 24.18 2.41 4.17
N THR A 68 23.72 1.45 4.98
CA THR A 68 22.48 1.59 5.74
C THR A 68 22.63 2.76 6.72
N PRO A 69 21.66 3.71 6.74
CA PRO A 69 21.73 4.85 7.64
C PRO A 69 21.68 4.40 9.10
N ARG A 70 22.53 5.00 9.94
CA ARG A 70 22.69 4.67 11.37
C ARG A 70 21.81 5.53 12.27
N SER A 71 21.22 6.61 11.73
CA SER A 71 20.40 7.54 12.50
C SER A 71 19.21 8.06 11.69
N LYS A 72 18.18 8.55 12.39
CA LYS A 72 17.04 9.25 11.75
C LYS A 72 17.49 10.45 10.92
N LYS A 73 18.56 11.13 11.34
CA LYS A 73 19.15 12.27 10.60
C LYS A 73 19.69 11.83 9.24
N GLU A 74 20.43 10.73 9.19
CA GLU A 74 20.93 10.15 7.93
C GLU A 74 19.80 9.66 7.03
N VAL A 75 18.78 9.02 7.60
CA VAL A 75 17.57 8.62 6.85
C VAL A 75 16.94 9.85 6.17
N ASN A 76 16.80 10.96 6.89
CA ASN A 76 16.24 12.20 6.34
C ASN A 76 17.15 12.80 5.25
N VAL A 77 18.48 12.78 5.43
CA VAL A 77 19.42 13.25 4.39
C VAL A 77 19.24 12.45 3.11
N TYR A 78 19.14 11.12 3.20
CA TYR A 78 18.95 10.26 2.03
C TYR A 78 17.60 10.52 1.35
N SER A 79 16.53 10.59 2.15
CA SER A 79 15.19 10.92 1.64
C SER A 79 15.16 12.27 0.92
N MET A 80 15.77 13.32 1.48
CA MET A 80 15.80 14.65 0.84
C MET A 80 16.60 14.67 -0.47
N LYS A 81 17.67 13.86 -0.59
CA LYS A 81 18.36 13.68 -1.88
C LYS A 81 17.43 13.08 -2.94
N ARG A 82 16.57 12.13 -2.56
CA ARG A 82 15.57 11.55 -3.46
C ARG A 82 14.47 12.53 -3.82
N VAL A 83 13.99 13.33 -2.87
CA VAL A 83 13.04 14.43 -3.12
C VAL A 83 13.62 15.43 -4.13
N ALA A 84 14.88 15.85 -3.96
CA ALA A 84 15.55 16.76 -4.90
C ALA A 84 15.72 16.16 -6.30
N ALA A 85 15.81 14.83 -6.40
CA ALA A 85 15.87 14.09 -7.66
C ALA A 85 14.48 13.79 -8.27
N ASN A 86 13.41 14.43 -7.77
CA ASN A 86 12.02 14.20 -8.19
C ASN A 86 11.59 12.72 -8.12
N ASP A 87 12.08 11.98 -7.13
CA ASP A 87 11.60 10.64 -6.87
C ASP A 87 10.20 10.69 -6.26
N SER A 88 9.21 10.14 -6.98
CA SER A 88 7.80 10.29 -6.63
C SER A 88 7.43 9.65 -5.29
N VAL A 89 8.05 8.52 -4.94
CA VAL A 89 7.86 7.84 -3.65
C VAL A 89 8.43 8.67 -2.50
N ALA A 90 9.65 9.22 -2.65
CA ALA A 90 10.23 10.08 -1.62
C ALA A 90 9.43 11.38 -1.41
N ILE A 91 8.94 11.98 -2.49
CA ILE A 91 8.05 13.16 -2.43
C ILE A 91 6.75 12.79 -1.70
N GLN A 92 6.13 11.67 -2.06
CA GLN A 92 4.92 11.20 -1.40
C GLN A 92 5.15 10.98 0.10
N GLU A 93 6.26 10.36 0.50
CA GLU A 93 6.59 10.13 1.91
C GLU A 93 6.83 11.43 2.66
N ARG A 94 7.40 12.43 1.99
CA ARG A 94 7.52 13.77 2.56
C ARG A 94 6.14 14.37 2.83
N GLY A 95 5.19 14.21 1.91
CA GLY A 95 3.80 14.62 2.12
C GLY A 95 3.14 13.92 3.32
N LYS A 96 3.36 12.61 3.51
CA LYS A 96 2.87 11.87 4.70
C LYS A 96 3.42 12.45 5.99
N LYS A 97 4.70 12.85 6.02
CA LYS A 97 5.30 13.49 7.18
C LYS A 97 4.63 14.85 7.50
N HIS A 98 4.47 15.72 6.51
CA HIS A 98 3.78 17.01 6.71
C HIS A 98 2.32 16.80 7.17
N TYR A 99 1.63 15.79 6.64
CA TYR A 99 0.28 15.45 7.08
C TYR A 99 0.23 15.03 8.56
N GLN A 100 1.16 14.19 9.02
CA GLN A 100 1.27 13.78 10.43
C GLN A 100 1.55 14.97 11.35
N GLU A 101 2.34 15.94 10.88
CA GLU A 101 2.64 17.20 11.56
C GLU A 101 1.51 18.24 11.45
N ARG A 102 0.38 17.89 10.82
CA ARG A 102 -0.79 18.76 10.56
C ARG A 102 -0.52 19.96 9.64
N HIS A 103 0.59 19.92 8.90
CA HIS A 103 0.89 20.88 7.84
C HIS A 103 0.19 20.44 6.54
N TYR A 104 -1.15 20.54 6.52
CA TYR A 104 -1.95 19.96 5.44
C TYR A 104 -1.77 20.62 4.07
N LYS A 105 -1.47 21.93 4.04
CA LYS A 105 -1.17 22.63 2.77
C LYS A 105 0.11 22.08 2.13
N ASP A 106 1.18 21.95 2.92
CA ASP A 106 2.41 21.33 2.44
C ASP A 106 2.16 19.88 1.99
N ALA A 107 1.40 19.10 2.77
CA ALA A 107 1.06 17.73 2.40
C ALA A 107 0.35 17.65 1.04
N PHE A 108 -0.60 18.57 0.80
CA PHE A 108 -1.28 18.70 -0.48
C PHE A 108 -0.30 19.02 -1.61
N GLU A 109 0.61 19.97 -1.44
CA GLU A 109 1.60 20.33 -2.45
C GLU A 109 2.54 19.17 -2.79
N TYR A 110 3.07 18.48 -1.77
CA TYR A 110 3.92 17.31 -1.96
C TYR A 110 3.17 16.17 -2.66
N TRP A 111 1.95 15.85 -2.23
CA TRP A 111 1.18 14.79 -2.87
C TRP A 111 0.71 15.15 -4.28
N THR A 112 0.41 16.42 -4.57
CA THR A 112 0.13 16.89 -5.94
C THR A 112 1.35 16.65 -6.84
N LYS A 113 2.53 17.07 -6.39
CA LYS A 113 3.78 16.85 -7.14
C LYS A 113 4.08 15.35 -7.33
N ALA A 114 3.84 14.51 -6.32
CA ALA A 114 4.05 13.08 -6.44
C ALA A 114 3.05 12.41 -7.41
N ALA A 115 1.79 12.85 -7.39
CA ALA A 115 0.74 12.38 -8.30
C ALA A 115 1.05 12.73 -9.77
N GLU A 116 1.53 13.96 -10.03
CA GLU A 116 2.01 14.38 -11.36
C GLU A 116 3.17 13.51 -11.88
N LEU A 117 3.96 12.93 -10.97
CA LEU A 117 5.02 11.97 -11.27
C LEU A 117 4.53 10.51 -11.30
N GLY A 118 3.21 10.29 -11.34
CA GLY A 118 2.58 8.97 -11.46
C GLY A 118 2.52 8.16 -10.16
N ASN A 119 2.70 8.78 -8.99
CA ASN A 119 2.59 8.06 -7.72
C ASN A 119 1.11 7.81 -7.35
N VAL A 120 0.69 6.55 -7.42
CA VAL A 120 -0.71 6.14 -7.20
C VAL A 120 -1.15 6.33 -5.74
N ASP A 121 -0.27 6.08 -4.76
CA ASP A 121 -0.56 6.35 -3.35
C ASP A 121 -0.88 7.84 -3.13
N ALA A 122 -0.15 8.74 -3.78
CA ALA A 122 -0.36 10.18 -3.67
C ALA A 122 -1.72 10.61 -4.25
N ILE A 123 -2.14 10.04 -5.39
CA ILE A 123 -3.48 10.24 -5.98
C ILE A 123 -4.57 9.85 -4.95
N TYR A 124 -4.44 8.68 -4.33
CA TYR A 124 -5.36 8.25 -3.28
C TYR A 124 -5.33 9.19 -2.05
N LEU A 125 -4.14 9.61 -1.60
CA LEU A 125 -4.03 10.50 -0.45
C LEU A 125 -4.64 11.90 -0.71
N LEU A 126 -4.56 12.40 -1.94
CA LEU A 126 -5.24 13.64 -2.36
C LEU A 126 -6.76 13.50 -2.26
N SER A 127 -7.33 12.34 -2.60
CA SER A 127 -8.78 12.11 -2.48
C SER A 127 -9.25 12.29 -1.03
N LEU A 128 -8.45 11.82 -0.06
CA LEU A 128 -8.73 11.98 1.37
C LEU A 128 -8.66 13.46 1.81
N LEU A 129 -7.73 14.25 1.27
CA LEU A 129 -7.66 15.68 1.55
C LEU A 129 -8.90 16.42 1.03
N TYR A 130 -9.34 16.11 -0.19
CA TYR A 130 -10.57 16.69 -0.76
C TYR A 130 -11.83 16.23 -0.02
N ARG A 131 -11.89 14.98 0.46
CA ARG A 131 -12.98 14.48 1.29
C ARG A 131 -13.09 15.23 2.61
N ASP A 132 -11.95 15.42 3.27
CA ASP A 132 -11.89 15.94 4.65
C ASP A 132 -11.75 17.48 4.69
N GLY A 133 -11.50 18.14 3.56
CA GLY A 133 -11.22 19.58 3.50
C GLY A 133 -9.94 19.99 4.24
N ARG A 134 -8.91 19.13 4.21
CA ARG A 134 -7.65 19.35 4.94
C ARG A 134 -6.60 19.96 4.03
N GLY A 135 -6.21 21.20 4.32
CA GLY A 135 -5.22 21.93 3.49
C GLY A 135 -5.77 22.42 2.14
N VAL A 136 -6.98 21.99 1.78
CA VAL A 136 -7.73 22.38 0.59
C VAL A 136 -9.22 22.46 0.92
N GLU A 137 -9.98 23.14 0.09
CA GLU A 137 -11.44 23.14 0.20
C GLU A 137 -12.00 21.73 -0.01
N LYS A 138 -13.01 21.36 0.79
CA LYS A 138 -13.71 20.09 0.63
C LYS A 138 -14.37 20.05 -0.75
N ASN A 139 -14.12 19.00 -1.52
CA ASN A 139 -14.65 18.87 -2.86
C ASN A 139 -14.92 17.41 -3.20
N GLU A 140 -16.20 17.02 -3.19
CA GLU A 140 -16.62 15.65 -3.46
C GLU A 140 -16.31 15.23 -4.91
N GLY A 141 -16.52 16.09 -5.91
CA GLY A 141 -16.20 15.76 -7.30
C GLY A 141 -14.72 15.41 -7.50
N LYS A 142 -13.83 16.16 -6.85
CA LYS A 142 -12.38 15.87 -6.84
C LYS A 142 -12.02 14.64 -6.01
N GLU A 143 -12.71 14.38 -4.89
CA GLU A 143 -12.57 13.11 -4.14
C GLU A 143 -12.84 11.92 -5.07
N TRP A 144 -14.01 11.89 -5.72
CA TRP A 144 -14.42 10.79 -6.60
C TRP A 144 -13.45 10.61 -7.78
N TYR A 145 -13.09 11.70 -8.45
CA TYR A 145 -12.15 11.67 -9.56
C TYR A 145 -10.81 11.03 -9.15
N GLN A 146 -10.21 11.47 -8.04
CA GLN A 146 -8.94 10.92 -7.57
C GLN A 146 -9.06 9.46 -7.10
N LEU A 147 -10.20 9.08 -6.50
CA LEU A 147 -10.46 7.69 -6.14
C LEU A 147 -10.56 6.77 -7.37
N GLU A 148 -11.27 7.21 -8.42
CA GLU A 148 -11.41 6.44 -9.66
C GLU A 148 -10.06 6.28 -10.37
N GLU A 149 -9.27 7.35 -10.48
CA GLU A 149 -7.92 7.30 -11.07
C GLU A 149 -7.01 6.34 -10.30
N ALA A 150 -6.99 6.43 -8.97
CA ALA A 150 -6.21 5.51 -8.14
C ALA A 150 -6.69 4.06 -8.28
N ALA A 151 -8.01 3.82 -8.34
CA ALA A 151 -8.58 2.49 -8.50
C ALA A 151 -8.24 1.87 -9.86
N ILE A 152 -8.31 2.65 -10.94
CA ILE A 152 -7.88 2.26 -12.30
C ILE A 152 -6.41 1.86 -12.29
N ALA A 153 -5.56 2.61 -11.58
CA ALA A 153 -4.15 2.32 -11.42
C ALA A 153 -3.82 1.18 -10.43
N GLY A 154 -4.82 0.44 -9.93
CA GLY A 154 -4.62 -0.73 -9.08
C GLY A 154 -4.48 -0.43 -7.57
N HIS A 155 -4.96 0.73 -7.12
CA HIS A 155 -4.98 1.06 -5.70
C HIS A 155 -6.15 0.40 -4.97
N VAL A 156 -5.83 -0.59 -4.15
CA VAL A 156 -6.81 -1.40 -3.40
C VAL A 156 -7.59 -0.55 -2.39
N GLY A 157 -6.93 0.35 -1.65
CA GLY A 157 -7.60 1.25 -0.70
C GLY A 157 -8.62 2.18 -1.36
N ALA A 158 -8.31 2.74 -2.54
CA ALA A 158 -9.25 3.50 -3.35
C ALA A 158 -10.45 2.65 -3.78
N ARG A 159 -10.26 1.40 -4.22
CA ARG A 159 -11.37 0.49 -4.56
C ARG A 159 -12.29 0.22 -3.36
N PHE A 160 -11.73 -0.07 -2.19
CA PHE A 160 -12.53 -0.27 -0.98
C PHE A 160 -13.30 1.00 -0.60
N THR A 161 -12.68 2.17 -0.73
CA THR A 161 -13.31 3.46 -0.44
C THR A 161 -14.45 3.76 -1.42
N LEU A 162 -14.24 3.49 -2.72
CA LEU A 162 -15.30 3.59 -3.73
C LEU A 162 -16.44 2.63 -3.41
N ALA A 163 -16.16 1.36 -3.08
CA ALA A 163 -17.20 0.40 -2.70
C ALA A 163 -18.06 0.92 -1.55
N HIS A 164 -17.42 1.45 -0.50
CA HIS A 164 -18.12 2.04 0.63
C HIS A 164 -18.96 3.26 0.21
N ASN A 165 -18.38 4.21 -0.51
CA ASN A 165 -19.08 5.42 -0.96
C ASN A 165 -20.25 5.10 -1.90
N GLU A 166 -20.09 4.16 -2.83
CA GLU A 166 -21.13 3.69 -3.74
C GLU A 166 -22.34 3.13 -2.99
N LYS A 167 -22.08 2.34 -1.94
CA LYS A 167 -23.12 1.76 -1.10
C LYS A 167 -23.79 2.81 -0.21
N THR A 168 -23.02 3.63 0.49
CA THR A 168 -23.56 4.52 1.54
C THR A 168 -24.04 5.88 1.05
N ARG A 169 -23.39 6.46 0.03
CA ARG A 169 -23.74 7.80 -0.49
C ARG A 169 -24.68 7.73 -1.70
N CYS A 170 -24.58 6.68 -2.52
CA CYS A 170 -25.34 6.57 -3.76
C CYS A 170 -26.38 5.43 -3.77
N GLY A 171 -26.32 4.48 -2.83
CA GLY A 171 -27.17 3.29 -2.84
C GLY A 171 -26.93 2.34 -4.01
N ARG A 172 -25.77 2.45 -4.70
CA ARG A 172 -25.40 1.68 -5.89
C ARG A 172 -24.68 0.40 -5.49
N THR A 173 -25.40 -0.54 -4.90
CA THR A 173 -24.85 -1.80 -4.37
C THR A 173 -24.16 -2.65 -5.45
N ASP A 174 -24.67 -2.67 -6.67
CA ASP A 174 -24.07 -3.42 -7.79
C ASP A 174 -22.64 -2.94 -8.11
N ARG A 175 -22.43 -1.62 -8.10
CA ARG A 175 -21.11 -1.00 -8.31
C ARG A 175 -20.21 -1.25 -7.12
N ALA A 176 -20.74 -1.16 -5.91
CA ALA A 176 -19.99 -1.47 -4.69
C ALA A 176 -19.43 -2.90 -4.72
N VAL A 177 -20.26 -3.89 -5.05
CA VAL A 177 -19.85 -5.29 -5.19
C VAL A 177 -18.75 -5.46 -6.25
N LYS A 178 -18.85 -4.79 -7.41
CA LYS A 178 -17.80 -4.85 -8.44
C LYS A 178 -16.45 -4.33 -7.92
N HIS A 179 -16.45 -3.22 -7.19
CA HIS A 179 -15.22 -2.71 -6.56
C HIS A 179 -14.64 -3.70 -5.55
N LEU A 180 -15.48 -4.33 -4.73
CA LEU A 180 -15.07 -5.35 -3.76
C LEU A 180 -14.47 -6.56 -4.45
N ILE A 181 -15.12 -7.13 -5.48
CA ILE A 181 -14.60 -8.27 -6.24
C ILE A 181 -13.20 -7.96 -6.79
N ILE A 182 -13.01 -6.77 -7.40
CA ILE A 182 -11.71 -6.43 -7.98
C ILE A 182 -10.63 -6.29 -6.89
N ALA A 183 -10.96 -5.68 -5.75
CA ALA A 183 -10.04 -5.55 -4.64
C ALA A 183 -9.72 -6.91 -3.97
N THR A 184 -10.71 -7.79 -3.87
CA THR A 184 -10.57 -9.17 -3.38
C THR A 184 -9.65 -9.98 -4.30
N ASN A 185 -9.84 -9.89 -5.62
CA ASN A 185 -8.98 -10.51 -6.62
C ASN A 185 -7.52 -9.99 -6.57
N LEU A 186 -7.26 -8.87 -5.91
CA LEU A 186 -5.93 -8.32 -5.66
C LEU A 186 -5.35 -8.74 -4.30
N GLY A 187 -6.02 -9.66 -3.58
CA GLY A 187 -5.57 -10.20 -2.29
C GLY A 187 -5.94 -9.33 -1.08
N CYS A 188 -7.00 -8.50 -1.18
CA CYS A 188 -7.41 -7.62 -0.08
C CYS A 188 -8.32 -8.32 0.94
N ASP A 189 -7.78 -8.63 2.12
CA ASP A 189 -8.54 -9.23 3.23
C ASP A 189 -9.76 -8.39 3.66
N TYR A 190 -9.62 -7.05 3.70
CA TYR A 190 -10.73 -6.17 4.09
C TYR A 190 -11.89 -6.22 3.08
N SER A 191 -11.55 -6.25 1.78
CA SER A 191 -12.55 -6.35 0.73
C SER A 191 -13.16 -7.75 0.67
N MET A 192 -12.37 -8.78 0.94
CA MET A 192 -12.85 -10.16 1.05
C MET A 192 -13.90 -10.31 2.16
N ARG A 193 -13.64 -9.76 3.36
CA ARG A 193 -14.62 -9.74 4.46
C ARG A 193 -15.89 -8.95 4.11
N ALA A 194 -15.74 -7.78 3.48
CA ALA A 194 -16.89 -6.99 3.05
C ALA A 194 -17.71 -7.72 1.95
N LEU A 195 -17.03 -8.43 1.04
CA LEU A 195 -17.68 -9.22 0.00
C LEU A 195 -18.42 -10.42 0.59
N GLN A 196 -17.86 -11.07 1.62
CA GLN A 196 -18.55 -12.11 2.38
C GLN A 196 -19.85 -11.60 3.01
N GLN A 197 -19.83 -10.41 3.63
CA GLN A 197 -21.05 -9.81 4.15
C GLN A 197 -22.09 -9.52 3.04
N CYS A 198 -21.64 -9.10 1.86
CA CYS A 198 -22.53 -8.89 0.71
C CYS A 198 -23.13 -10.22 0.21
N HIS A 199 -22.36 -11.31 0.24
CA HIS A 199 -22.81 -12.66 -0.09
C HIS A 199 -23.86 -13.17 0.91
N GLU A 200 -23.61 -13.02 2.21
CA GLU A 200 -24.56 -13.36 3.28
C GLU A 200 -25.88 -12.59 3.18
N ASN A 201 -25.85 -11.36 2.65
CA ASN A 201 -27.03 -10.54 2.37
C ASN A 201 -27.74 -10.89 1.04
N GLY A 202 -27.21 -11.82 0.24
CA GLY A 202 -27.73 -12.15 -1.10
C GLY A 202 -27.45 -11.09 -2.17
N GLU A 203 -26.51 -10.16 -1.94
CA GLU A 203 -26.11 -9.11 -2.89
C GLU A 203 -25.12 -9.64 -3.95
N VAL A 204 -24.57 -10.83 -3.73
CA VAL A 204 -23.60 -11.52 -4.60
C VAL A 204 -24.01 -12.98 -4.72
N ASP A 205 -23.99 -13.51 -5.94
CA ASP A 205 -24.24 -14.94 -6.17
C ASP A 205 -23.04 -15.82 -5.76
N ASP A 206 -23.33 -17.09 -5.48
CA ASP A 206 -22.36 -18.08 -4.99
C ASP A 206 -21.18 -18.28 -5.95
N ASP A 207 -21.43 -18.26 -7.26
CA ASP A 207 -20.40 -18.48 -8.29
C ASP A 207 -19.37 -17.34 -8.28
N LYS A 208 -19.84 -16.08 -8.27
CA LYS A 208 -18.96 -14.91 -8.19
C LYS A 208 -18.19 -14.85 -6.89
N PHE A 209 -18.86 -15.16 -5.77
CA PHE A 209 -18.19 -15.17 -4.46
C PHE A 209 -17.08 -16.23 -4.42
N THR A 210 -17.38 -17.44 -4.89
CA THR A 210 -16.42 -18.56 -4.93
C THR A 210 -15.24 -18.24 -5.84
N ALA A 211 -15.49 -17.68 -7.02
CA ALA A 211 -14.42 -17.24 -7.93
C ALA A 211 -13.52 -16.17 -7.29
N ALA A 212 -14.10 -15.18 -6.61
CA ALA A 212 -13.34 -14.15 -5.91
C ALA A 212 -12.51 -14.72 -4.74
N LEU A 213 -13.06 -15.66 -3.98
CA LEU A 213 -12.36 -16.35 -2.89
C LEU A 213 -11.14 -17.13 -3.41
N HIS A 214 -11.30 -17.87 -4.51
CA HIS A 214 -10.18 -18.59 -5.14
C HIS A 214 -9.09 -17.64 -5.67
N ALA A 215 -9.48 -16.56 -6.33
CA ALA A 215 -8.55 -15.55 -6.82
C ALA A 215 -7.77 -14.88 -5.67
N HIS A 216 -8.48 -14.53 -4.58
CA HIS A 216 -7.88 -14.00 -3.36
C HIS A 216 -6.82 -14.95 -2.81
N GLN A 217 -7.18 -16.23 -2.62
CA GLN A 217 -6.26 -17.24 -2.09
C GLN A 217 -5.02 -17.41 -2.97
N ALA A 218 -5.19 -17.47 -4.29
CA ALA A 218 -4.08 -17.60 -5.23
C ALA A 218 -3.09 -16.42 -5.13
N VAL A 219 -3.58 -15.19 -4.96
CA VAL A 219 -2.73 -14.01 -4.78
C VAL A 219 -2.04 -14.01 -3.42
N VAL A 220 -2.75 -14.37 -2.35
CA VAL A 220 -2.16 -14.51 -1.00
C VAL A 220 -1.03 -15.55 -1.01
N ASP A 221 -1.24 -16.69 -1.66
CA ASP A 221 -0.22 -17.73 -1.79
C ASP A 221 0.98 -17.26 -2.62
N ALA A 222 0.74 -16.53 -3.70
CA ALA A 222 1.81 -15.92 -4.50
C ALA A 222 2.63 -14.87 -3.72
N MET A 223 2.08 -14.26 -2.66
CA MET A 223 2.81 -13.37 -1.75
C MET A 223 3.66 -14.13 -0.72
N ASN A 224 3.51 -15.43 -0.55
CA ASN A 224 4.23 -16.17 0.48
C ASN A 224 5.67 -16.49 0.07
N SER A 225 6.60 -16.43 1.03
CA SER A 225 7.99 -16.82 0.82
C SER A 225 8.61 -17.27 2.14
N PRO A 226 9.60 -18.19 2.13
CA PRO A 226 10.27 -18.64 3.36
C PRO A 226 10.82 -17.49 4.19
N GLN A 227 11.41 -16.46 3.55
CA GLN A 227 11.95 -15.30 4.26
C GLN A 227 10.88 -14.42 4.88
N ARG A 228 9.67 -14.34 4.28
CA ARG A 228 8.54 -13.61 4.84
C ARG A 228 7.97 -14.36 6.04
N GLU A 229 7.89 -15.68 5.97
CA GLU A 229 7.47 -16.54 7.08
C GLU A 229 8.45 -16.49 8.25
N GLU A 230 9.75 -16.62 7.99
CA GLU A 230 10.79 -16.45 9.02
C GLU A 230 10.71 -15.07 9.70
N GLN A 231 10.44 -14.01 8.95
CA GLN A 231 10.24 -12.68 9.51
C GLN A 231 8.99 -12.60 10.38
N ALA A 232 7.87 -13.21 9.95
CA ALA A 232 6.64 -13.23 10.73
C ALA A 232 6.81 -14.03 12.04
N ASN A 233 7.49 -15.18 11.98
CA ASN A 233 7.83 -15.99 13.16
C ASN A 233 8.69 -15.21 14.15
N PHE A 234 9.68 -14.47 13.66
CA PHE A 234 10.50 -13.60 14.49
C PHE A 234 9.68 -12.48 15.16
N GLU A 235 8.77 -11.82 14.43
CA GLU A 235 7.90 -10.78 15.01
C GLU A 235 6.99 -11.37 16.09
N ARG A 236 6.36 -12.54 15.86
CA ARG A 236 5.57 -13.25 16.88
C ARG A 236 6.37 -13.58 18.14
N SER A 237 7.60 -14.09 17.98
CA SER A 237 8.44 -14.41 19.14
C SER A 237 8.82 -13.18 19.98
N LEU A 238 8.95 -12.01 19.35
CA LEU A 238 9.20 -10.77 20.08
C LEU A 238 7.97 -10.34 20.87
N GLU A 239 6.78 -10.42 20.26
CA GLU A 239 5.51 -10.08 20.92
C GLU A 239 5.26 -10.97 22.14
N GLU A 240 5.45 -12.29 22.00
CA GLU A 240 5.35 -13.24 23.11
C GLU A 240 6.31 -12.90 24.25
N TRP A 241 7.57 -12.58 23.93
CA TRP A 241 8.56 -12.19 24.92
C TRP A 241 8.17 -10.89 25.66
N PHE A 242 7.76 -9.85 24.94
CA PHE A 242 7.32 -8.58 25.55
C PHE A 242 6.03 -8.69 26.36
N CYS A 243 5.16 -9.66 26.05
CA CYS A 243 3.95 -9.94 26.82
C CYS A 243 4.20 -10.84 28.04
N ALA A 244 5.25 -11.67 28.03
CA ALA A 244 5.63 -12.52 29.16
C ALA A 244 6.34 -11.73 30.28
N ASP A 245 6.99 -10.61 29.95
CA ASP A 245 7.67 -9.72 30.90
C ASP A 245 6.75 -8.63 31.50
N LYS A 246 5.42 -8.75 31.35
CA LYS A 246 4.40 -7.86 31.95
C LYS A 246 3.51 -8.64 32.92
#